data_AF-A0A960S7J1-F1
#
_entry.id   AF-A0A960S7J1-F1
#
_cell.length_a   1.000
_cell.length_b   1.000
_cell.length_c   1.000
_cell.angle_alpha   90.00
_cell.angle_beta   90.00
_cell.angle_gamma   90.00
#
_symmetry.space_group_name_H-M   'P 1'
#
loop_
_entity.id
_entity.type
_entity.pdbx_description
1 polymer ?
#
loop_
_entity_poly.entity_id
_entity_poly.type
_entity_poly.pdbx_seq_one_letter_code
_entity_poly.pdbx_strand_id
1 'polypeptide(L)'
;MNTLTRLFVRFRYPVSLPEDVANALGISISNWISFETMLKQLSHPNSPPKYLAKYMPRAEAEEPFHQAPKKEHFCRTSLFSFYFNEGWLAFKLQFDEADRLRRLFVQHPSIPHPDGIEIPLSKN
;
A
#
# COMPACT_ATOMS: atom_id res chain seq x y z
N MET A 1 15.16 -12.98 -11.95
CA MET A 1 14.81 -11.95 -12.94
C MET A 1 16.09 -11.46 -13.61
N ASN A 2 16.15 -11.46 -14.94
CA ASN A 2 17.33 -11.03 -15.69
C ASN A 2 17.52 -9.50 -15.59
N THR A 3 18.78 -9.04 -15.62
CA THR A 3 19.16 -7.63 -15.45
C THR A 3 18.50 -6.70 -16.49
N LEU A 4 18.27 -7.21 -17.71
CA LEU A 4 17.61 -6.47 -18.80
C LEU A 4 16.13 -6.19 -18.53
N THR A 5 15.38 -7.13 -17.96
CA THR A 5 13.95 -6.90 -17.66
C THR A 5 13.77 -5.90 -16.53
N ARG A 6 14.72 -5.83 -15.58
CA ARG A 6 14.71 -4.84 -14.49
C ARG A 6 14.90 -3.40 -15.01
N LEU A 7 15.68 -3.22 -16.08
CA LEU A 7 15.89 -1.91 -16.73
C LEU A 7 14.61 -1.40 -17.41
N PHE A 8 13.88 -2.26 -18.15
CA PHE A 8 12.61 -1.87 -18.77
C PHE A 8 11.52 -1.52 -17.74
N VAL A 9 11.47 -2.25 -16.64
CA VAL A 9 10.54 -1.96 -15.54
C VAL A 9 10.81 -0.59 -14.91
N ARG A 10 12.09 -0.21 -14.73
CA ARG A 10 12.47 1.11 -14.21
C ARG A 10 12.14 2.28 -15.14
N PHE A 11 12.09 2.05 -16.45
CA PHE A 11 11.61 3.07 -17.38
C PHE A 11 10.11 3.35 -17.20
N ARG A 12 9.32 2.31 -16.94
CA ARG A 12 7.89 2.42 -16.67
C ARG A 12 7.57 2.93 -15.26
N TYR A 13 8.43 2.61 -14.30
CA TYR A 13 8.25 2.89 -12.88
C TYR A 13 9.57 3.40 -12.27
N PRO A 14 9.87 4.71 -12.40
CA PRO A 14 11.18 5.24 -12.02
C PRO A 14 11.42 5.20 -10.51
N VAL A 15 10.37 5.39 -9.70
CA VAL A 15 10.48 5.51 -8.24
C VAL A 15 10.04 4.23 -7.53
N SER A 16 8.73 3.91 -7.54
CA SER A 16 8.16 2.72 -6.90
C SER A 16 7.64 1.71 -7.91
N LEU A 17 7.78 0.42 -7.60
CA LEU A 17 7.26 -0.68 -8.40
C LEU A 17 5.92 -1.18 -7.84
N PRO A 18 5.04 -1.76 -8.69
CA PRO A 18 3.86 -2.48 -8.22
C PRO A 18 4.18 -3.57 -7.18
N GLU A 19 5.31 -4.27 -7.34
CA GLU A 19 5.78 -5.27 -6.35
C GLU A 19 6.11 -4.66 -4.98
N ASP A 20 6.57 -3.41 -4.90
CA ASP A 20 6.88 -2.77 -3.61
C ASP A 20 5.58 -2.64 -2.78
N VAL A 21 4.48 -2.26 -3.45
CA VAL A 21 3.14 -2.19 -2.86
C VAL A 21 2.62 -3.59 -2.51
N ALA A 22 2.83 -4.55 -3.41
CA ALA A 22 2.41 -5.95 -3.22
C ALA A 22 3.05 -6.57 -1.98
N ASN A 23 4.37 -6.36 -1.83
CA ASN A 23 5.15 -6.83 -0.70
C ASN A 23 4.68 -6.21 0.61
N ALA A 24 4.37 -4.90 0.63
CA ALA A 24 3.85 -4.23 1.82
C ALA A 24 2.49 -4.79 2.28
N LEU A 25 1.65 -5.25 1.35
CA LEU A 25 0.34 -5.81 1.67
C LEU A 25 0.35 -7.34 1.80
N GLY A 26 1.45 -8.01 1.43
CA GLY A 26 1.53 -9.47 1.35
C GLY A 26 0.62 -10.07 0.27
N ILE A 27 0.33 -9.32 -0.79
CA ILE A 27 -0.47 -9.76 -1.94
C ILE A 27 0.43 -10.04 -3.14
N SER A 28 -0.04 -10.86 -4.07
CA SER A 28 0.72 -11.17 -5.30
C SER A 28 0.28 -10.25 -6.42
N ILE A 29 1.11 -9.27 -6.78
CA ILE A 29 0.92 -8.38 -7.92
C ILE A 29 2.13 -8.53 -8.84
N SER A 30 1.88 -8.73 -10.13
CA SER A 30 2.94 -8.79 -11.13
C SER A 30 3.40 -7.37 -11.52
N ASN A 31 4.71 -7.12 -11.59
CA ASN A 31 5.26 -5.87 -12.13
C ASN A 31 4.87 -5.54 -13.58
N TRP A 32 4.28 -6.50 -14.30
CA TRP A 32 3.85 -6.34 -15.69
C TRP A 32 2.43 -5.80 -15.84
N ILE A 33 1.67 -5.64 -14.74
CA ILE A 33 0.33 -5.05 -14.83
C ILE A 33 0.40 -3.53 -14.94
N SER A 34 -0.68 -2.92 -15.44
CA SER A 34 -0.80 -1.46 -15.43
C SER A 34 -1.10 -0.93 -14.03
N PHE A 35 -0.79 0.35 -13.79
CA PHE A 35 -1.13 1.02 -12.54
C PHE A 35 -2.64 0.98 -12.28
N GLU A 36 -3.48 1.18 -13.31
CA GLU A 36 -4.94 1.12 -13.18
C GLU A 36 -5.42 -0.27 -12.76
N THR A 37 -4.87 -1.34 -13.34
CA THR A 37 -5.18 -2.71 -12.95
C THR A 37 -4.77 -2.99 -11.51
N MET A 38 -3.59 -2.50 -11.09
CA MET A 38 -3.13 -2.59 -9.71
C MET A 38 -4.11 -1.89 -8.75
N LEU A 39 -4.48 -0.64 -9.06
CA LEU A 39 -5.39 0.14 -8.21
C LEU A 39 -6.78 -0.52 -8.10
N LYS A 40 -7.29 -1.07 -9.22
CA LYS A 40 -8.55 -1.85 -9.22
C LYS A 40 -8.46 -3.08 -8.33
N GLN A 41 -7.34 -3.81 -8.34
CA GLN A 41 -7.12 -4.95 -7.46
C GLN A 41 -7.06 -4.53 -5.98
N LEU A 42 -6.31 -3.47 -5.66
CA LEU A 42 -6.22 -2.93 -4.30
C LEU A 42 -7.56 -2.46 -3.74
N SER A 43 -8.42 -1.96 -4.63
CA SER A 43 -9.77 -1.48 -4.28
C SER A 43 -10.79 -2.61 -4.17
N HIS A 44 -10.43 -3.86 -4.52
CA HIS A 44 -11.36 -4.96 -4.52
C HIS A 44 -11.50 -5.57 -3.11
N PRO A 45 -12.72 -5.67 -2.54
CA PRO A 45 -12.93 -6.15 -1.16
C PRO A 45 -12.54 -7.61 -0.87
N ASN A 46 -12.18 -8.41 -1.87
CA ASN A 46 -11.99 -9.87 -1.73
C ASN A 46 -10.53 -10.30 -1.55
N SER A 47 -9.58 -9.37 -1.47
CA SER A 47 -8.17 -9.66 -1.28
C SER A 47 -7.60 -8.88 -0.09
N PRO A 48 -7.93 -9.28 1.15
CA PRO A 48 -7.37 -8.64 2.33
C PRO A 48 -5.84 -8.82 2.34
N PRO A 49 -5.09 -7.84 2.86
CA PRO A 49 -3.65 -7.95 3.05
C PRO A 49 -3.33 -9.11 4.01
N LYS A 50 -2.24 -9.83 3.73
CA LYS A 50 -1.81 -10.97 4.57
C LYS A 50 -1.07 -10.54 5.81
N TYR A 51 -0.32 -9.43 5.73
CA TYR A 51 0.55 -8.96 6.81
C TYR A 51 -0.14 -7.96 7.74
N LEU A 52 -1.36 -7.52 7.41
CA LEU A 52 -2.09 -6.53 8.18
C LEU A 52 -3.39 -7.11 8.72
N ALA A 53 -3.51 -7.11 10.04
CA ALA A 53 -4.67 -7.61 10.76
C ALA A 53 -5.23 -6.53 11.67
N LYS A 54 -6.54 -6.57 11.89
CA LYS A 54 -7.19 -5.68 12.84
C LYS A 54 -6.63 -5.94 14.25
N TYR A 55 -6.44 -4.86 15.00
CA TYR A 55 -5.87 -4.83 16.35
C TYR A 55 -4.39 -5.14 16.48
N MET A 56 -3.66 -5.34 15.38
CA MET A 56 -2.22 -5.54 15.47
C MET A 56 -1.52 -4.28 16.00
N PRO A 57 -0.44 -4.39 16.79
CA PRO A 57 0.33 -3.26 17.28
C PRO A 57 0.87 -2.38 16.15
N ARG A 58 0.99 -1.07 16.39
CA ARG A 58 1.50 -0.09 15.42
C ARG A 58 2.85 -0.49 14.82
N ALA A 59 3.81 -0.88 15.65
CA ALA A 59 5.14 -1.28 15.17
C ALA A 59 5.06 -2.44 14.15
N GLU A 60 4.24 -3.45 14.43
CA GLU A 60 4.03 -4.58 13.52
C GLU A 60 3.26 -4.15 12.25
N ALA A 61 2.31 -3.23 12.37
CA ALA A 61 1.51 -2.75 11.24
C ALA A 61 2.32 -1.90 10.25
N GLU A 62 3.33 -1.19 10.75
CA GLU A 62 4.16 -0.29 9.94
C GLU A 62 5.34 -1.02 9.29
N GLU A 63 5.80 -2.13 9.86
CA GLU A 63 6.95 -2.89 9.38
C GLU A 63 6.84 -3.32 7.90
N PRO A 64 5.68 -3.77 7.38
CA PRO A 64 5.54 -4.08 5.96
C PRO A 64 5.82 -2.88 5.03
N PHE A 65 5.66 -1.66 5.52
CA PHE A 65 5.91 -0.42 4.78
C PHE A 65 7.32 0.15 4.98
N HIS A 66 8.26 -0.59 5.57
CA HIS A 66 9.62 -0.11 5.80
C HIS A 66 10.37 0.29 4.51
N GLN A 67 9.94 -0.19 3.33
CA GLN A 67 10.53 0.18 2.04
C GLN A 67 9.81 1.35 1.34
N ALA A 68 8.72 1.87 1.93
CA ALA A 68 8.00 3.00 1.36
C ALA A 68 8.91 4.24 1.26
N PRO A 69 8.98 4.91 0.10
CA PRO A 69 9.84 6.09 -0.10
C PRO A 69 9.55 7.25 0.86
N LYS A 70 8.28 7.46 1.20
CA LYS A 70 7.85 8.49 2.16
C LYS A 70 6.99 7.86 3.25
N LYS A 71 7.29 8.22 4.49
CA LYS A 71 6.63 7.73 5.71
C LYS A 71 6.36 8.93 6.60
N GLU A 72 5.12 9.08 7.05
CA GLU A 72 4.71 10.16 7.92
C GLU A 72 3.94 9.59 9.11
N HIS A 73 4.35 9.99 10.31
CA HIS A 73 3.78 9.51 11.56
C HIS A 73 3.04 10.62 12.26
N PHE A 74 1.76 10.39 12.54
CA PHE A 74 0.89 11.26 13.32
C PHE A 74 0.41 10.51 14.57
N CYS A 75 -0.21 11.21 15.52
CA CYS A 75 -0.61 10.60 16.80
C CYS A 75 -1.40 9.28 16.61
N ARG A 76 -2.48 9.30 15.80
CA ARG A 76 -3.36 8.14 15.58
C ARG A 76 -3.35 7.60 14.16
N THR A 77 -2.37 8.01 13.35
CA THR A 77 -2.33 7.67 11.93
C THR A 77 -0.91 7.60 11.44
N SER A 78 -0.65 6.69 10.51
CA SER A 78 0.59 6.66 9.74
C SER A 78 0.26 6.66 8.25
N LEU A 79 1.06 7.36 7.46
CA LEU A 79 0.89 7.49 6.02
C LEU A 79 2.16 7.01 5.31
N PHE A 80 1.99 6.09 4.37
CA PHE A 80 3.07 5.53 3.56
C PHE A 80 2.79 5.77 2.10
N SER A 81 3.67 6.51 1.42
CA SER A 81 3.45 6.93 0.03
C SER A 81 4.46 6.32 -0.92
N PHE A 82 3.94 5.80 -2.02
CA PHE A 82 4.65 5.27 -3.17
C PHE A 82 4.42 6.19 -4.37
N TYR A 83 5.43 6.33 -5.24
CA TYR A 83 5.39 7.27 -6.36
C TYR A 83 5.48 6.54 -7.69
N PHE A 84 4.54 6.86 -8.56
CA PHE A 84 4.38 6.30 -9.90
C PHE A 84 4.29 7.44 -10.91
N ASN A 85 4.37 7.13 -12.21
CA ASN A 85 4.20 8.15 -13.24
C ASN A 85 2.77 8.71 -13.27
N GLU A 86 1.81 7.90 -12.84
CA GLU A 86 0.39 8.23 -12.73
C GLU A 86 0.05 9.08 -11.49
N GLY A 87 1.01 9.31 -10.59
CA GLY A 87 0.84 10.06 -9.36
C GLY A 87 1.36 9.35 -8.12
N TRP A 88 0.81 9.70 -6.96
CA TRP A 88 1.15 9.08 -5.68
C TRP A 88 0.06 8.10 -5.25
N LEU A 89 0.46 6.97 -4.69
CA LEU A 89 -0.40 6.00 -4.02
C LEU A 89 -0.03 5.99 -2.54
N ALA A 90 -0.98 6.29 -1.65
CA ALA A 90 -0.72 6.34 -0.22
C ALA A 90 -1.57 5.32 0.55
N PHE A 91 -0.96 4.70 1.55
CA PHE A 91 -1.63 3.86 2.53
C PHE A 91 -1.73 4.59 3.85
N LYS A 92 -2.96 4.84 4.31
CA LYS A 92 -3.26 5.50 5.58
C LYS A 92 -3.69 4.43 6.58
N LEU A 93 -2.84 4.17 7.57
CA LEU A 93 -3.13 3.27 8.68
C LEU A 93 -3.72 4.11 9.82
N GLN A 94 -4.89 3.73 10.33
CA GLN A 94 -5.51 4.38 11.49
C GLN A 94 -5.44 3.47 12.71
N PHE A 95 -5.04 4.05 13.84
CA PHE A 95 -4.85 3.36 15.11
C PHE A 95 -5.87 3.81 16.16
N ASP A 96 -6.15 2.95 17.14
CA ASP A 96 -6.90 3.32 18.34
C ASP A 96 -6.03 3.98 19.41
N GLU A 97 -6.61 4.26 20.57
CA GLU A 97 -5.91 4.89 21.70
C GLU A 97 -4.84 4.01 22.35
N ALA A 98 -4.84 2.71 22.02
CA ALA A 98 -3.85 1.75 22.47
C ALA A 98 -2.81 1.44 21.37
N ASP A 99 -2.69 2.30 20.35
CA ASP A 99 -1.78 2.13 19.21
C ASP A 99 -2.00 0.82 18.44
N ARG A 100 -3.26 0.37 18.31
CA ARG A 100 -3.60 -0.84 17.56
C ARG A 100 -4.32 -0.50 16.26
N LEU A 101 -3.94 -1.16 15.17
CA LEU A 101 -4.48 -0.93 13.84
C LEU A 101 -5.99 -1.18 13.81
N ARG A 102 -6.76 -0.22 13.31
CA ARG A 102 -8.22 -0.33 13.18
C ARG A 102 -8.70 -0.35 11.74
N ARG A 103 -8.09 0.48 10.91
CA ARG A 103 -8.48 0.68 9.51
C ARG A 103 -7.26 0.93 8.64
N LEU A 104 -7.37 0.52 7.39
CA LEU A 104 -6.39 0.74 6.35
C LEU A 104 -7.12 1.37 5.17
N PHE A 105 -6.61 2.49 4.67
CA PHE A 105 -7.15 3.13 3.46
C PHE A 105 -6.08 3.21 2.40
N VAL A 106 -6.50 3.06 1.14
CA VAL A 106 -5.70 3.40 -0.04
C VAL A 106 -6.20 4.70 -0.63
N GLN A 107 -5.28 5.63 -0.85
CA GLN A 107 -5.54 6.95 -1.40
C GLN A 107 -4.75 7.14 -2.70
N HIS A 108 -5.42 7.71 -3.70
CA HIS A 108 -4.83 8.09 -4.98
C HIS A 108 -5.70 9.21 -5.59
N PRO A 109 -5.14 10.17 -6.35
CA PRO A 109 -5.92 11.25 -6.97
C PRO A 109 -7.10 10.80 -7.87
N SER A 110 -7.04 9.59 -8.43
CA SER A 110 -8.12 9.02 -9.24
C SER A 110 -9.24 8.37 -8.42
N ILE A 111 -9.08 8.25 -7.10
CA ILE A 111 -10.13 7.78 -6.18
C ILE A 111 -10.96 9.01 -5.78
N PRO A 112 -12.26 9.07 -6.09
CA PRO A 112 -13.09 10.25 -5.83
C PRO A 112 -13.43 10.45 -4.34
N HIS A 113 -13.11 9.49 -3.48
CA HIS A 113 -13.40 9.56 -2.05
C HIS A 113 -12.26 10.27 -1.29
N PRO A 114 -12.52 11.30 -0.48
CA PRO A 114 -11.48 12.13 0.14
C PRO A 114 -10.56 11.36 1.09
N ASP A 115 -11.11 10.39 1.82
CA ASP A 115 -10.32 9.50 2.69
C ASP A 115 -9.73 8.28 1.95
N GLY A 116 -9.97 8.16 0.64
CA GLY A 116 -9.63 6.98 -0.14
C GLY A 116 -10.64 5.84 0.04
N ILE A 117 -10.25 4.65 -0.38
CA ILE A 117 -11.04 3.41 -0.24
C ILE A 117 -10.51 2.61 0.95
N GLU A 118 -11.41 2.16 1.83
CA GLU A 118 -11.02 1.27 2.93
C GLU A 118 -10.68 -0.12 2.39
N ILE A 119 -9.50 -0.63 2.75
CA ILE A 119 -9.08 -1.99 2.47
C ILE A 119 -9.48 -2.85 3.68
N PRO A 120 -10.30 -3.91 3.49
CA PRO A 120 -10.68 -4.79 4.58
C PRO A 120 -9.46 -5.48 5.20
N LEU A 121 -9.29 -5.32 6.51
CA LEU A 121 -8.27 -6.04 7.27
C LEU A 121 -8.75 -7.43 7.66
N SER A 122 -7.83 -8.39 7.76
CA SER A 122 -8.12 -9.70 8.33
C SER A 122 -8.50 -9.58 9.81
N LYS A 123 -9.34 -10.50 10.29
CA LYS A 123 -9.57 -10.69 11.72
C LYS A 123 -8.45 -11.61 12.23
N ASN A 124 -7.65 -11.12 13.18
CA ASN A 124 -6.79 -12.00 13.99
C ASN A 124 -7.64 -12.95 14.83
#